data_AF-A0A7C3WNT7-F1
#
_entry.id   AF-A0A7C3WNT7-F1
#
_cell.length_a   1.000
_cell.length_b   1.000
_cell.length_c   1.000
_cell.angle_alpha   90.00
_cell.angle_beta   90.00
_cell.angle_gamma   90.00
#
_symmetry.space_group_name_H-M   'P 1'
#
loop_
_entity.id
_entity.type
_entity.pdbx_description
1 polymer ?
#
loop_
_entity_poly.entity_id
_entity_poly.type
_entity_poly.pdbx_seq_one_letter_code
_entity_poly.pdbx_strand_id
1 'polypeptide(L)' 'SLEVLKEMLDKSQKDNYVPFKNFVGKYVKEGEIKERYTALANWYNRFKHFWVSNGPYYLEKADTVAHTVLLKNAKFLK' A
#
# COMPACT_ATOMS: atom_id res chain seq x y z
N SER A 1 7.33 -3.92 12.98
CA SER A 1 7.03 -2.78 12.09
C SER A 1 5.86 -3.02 11.14
N LEU A 2 5.77 -4.16 10.45
CA LEU A 2 4.66 -4.42 9.50
C LEU A 2 3.28 -4.48 10.19
N GLU A 3 3.19 -5.08 11.37
CA GLU A 3 1.96 -5.15 12.15
C GLU A 3 1.43 -3.76 12.52
N VAL A 4 2.30 -2.88 13.01
CA VAL A 4 1.95 -1.47 13.30
C VAL A 4 1.42 -0.76 12.07
N LEU A 5 2.04 -0.97 10.89
CA LEU A 5 1.54 -0.39 9.64
C LEU A 5 0.17 -0.95 9.24
N LYS A 6 -0.09 -2.23 9.52
CA LYS A 6 -1.40 -2.86 9.28
C LYS A 6 -2.47 -2.30 10.22
N GLU A 7 -2.15 -2.13 11.50
CA GLU A 7 -3.05 -1.47 12.46
C GLU A 7 -3.40 -0.03 12.04
N MET A 8 -2.39 0.72 11.56
CA MET A 8 -2.59 2.08 11.06
C MET A 8 -3.44 2.11 9.79
N LEU A 9 -3.29 1.12 8.89
CA LEU A 9 -4.17 0.97 7.73
C LEU A 9 -5.62 0.72 8.16
N ASP A 10 -5.84 -0.20 9.11
CA ASP A 10 -7.19 -0.55 9.58
C ASP A 10 -7.87 0.63 10.26
N LYS A 11 -7.12 1.37 11.07
CA LYS A 11 -7.59 2.63 11.68
C LYS A 11 -7.93 3.67 10.61
N SER A 12 -7.05 3.85 9.62
CA SER A 12 -7.27 4.83 8.55
C SER A 12 -8.48 4.50 7.67
N GLN A 13 -8.74 3.21 7.44
CA GLN A 13 -9.95 2.74 6.74
C GLN A 13 -11.21 3.03 7.54
N LYS A 14 -11.21 2.74 8.84
CA LYS A 14 -12.35 3.00 9.72
C LYS A 14 -12.69 4.49 9.79
N ASP A 15 -11.67 5.33 9.92
CA ASP A 15 -11.83 6.77 10.13
C ASP A 15 -11.95 7.56 8.81
N ASN A 16 -11.84 6.91 7.64
CA ASN A 16 -11.71 7.55 6.33
C ASN A 16 -10.66 8.68 6.34
N TYR A 17 -9.50 8.38 6.92
CA TYR A 17 -8.48 9.38 7.19
C TYR A 17 -7.91 9.97 5.89
N VAL A 18 -7.72 11.30 5.87
CA VAL A 18 -7.03 12.01 4.77
C VAL A 18 -5.75 12.61 5.33
N PRO A 19 -4.56 12.10 4.97
CA PRO A 19 -3.30 12.68 5.36
C PRO A 19 -3.22 14.13 4.89
N PHE A 20 -2.76 15.04 5.75
CA PHE A 20 -2.59 16.46 5.40
C PHE A 20 -3.77 17.06 4.62
N LYS A 21 -4.99 16.92 5.15
CA LYS A 21 -6.26 17.28 4.49
C LYS A 21 -6.24 18.62 3.74
N ASN A 22 -5.61 19.66 4.30
CA ASN A 22 -5.51 20.99 3.69
C ASN A 22 -4.73 21.01 2.35
N PHE A 23 -3.83 20.05 2.15
CA PHE A 23 -3.03 19.90 0.94
C PHE A 23 -3.54 18.76 0.06
N VAL A 24 -3.56 17.53 0.60
CA VAL A 24 -3.94 16.32 -0.15
C VAL A 24 -5.41 16.33 -0.54
N GLY A 25 -6.28 16.95 0.27
CA GLY A 25 -7.71 17.07 -0.04
C GLY A 25 -8.00 17.82 -1.35
N LYS A 26 -7.04 18.60 -1.88
CA LYS A 26 -7.15 19.24 -3.20
C LYS A 26 -6.99 18.26 -4.37
N TYR A 27 -6.39 17.10 -4.11
CA TYR A 27 -6.02 16.10 -5.12
C TYR A 27 -6.79 14.79 -4.97
N VAL A 28 -7.65 14.67 -3.96
CA VAL A 28 -8.42 13.45 -3.66
C VAL A 28 -9.90 13.80 -3.70
N LYS A 29 -10.65 13.13 -4.57
CA LYS A 29 -12.10 13.28 -4.66
C LYS A 29 -12.80 12.59 -3.49
N GLU A 30 -13.98 13.10 -3.12
CA GLU A 30 -14.85 12.42 -2.16
C GLU A 30 -15.25 11.04 -2.72
N GLY A 31 -14.92 9.97 -1.99
CA GLY A 31 -15.15 8.58 -2.39
C GLY A 31 -13.88 7.78 -2.69
N GLU A 32 -12.83 8.40 -3.25
CA GLU A 32 -11.59 7.69 -3.63
C GLU A 32 -10.79 7.18 -2.42
N ILE A 33 -10.99 7.76 -1.23
CA ILE A 33 -10.23 7.41 -0.01
C ILE A 33 -10.44 5.93 0.35
N LYS A 34 -11.69 5.46 0.31
CA LYS A 34 -12.02 4.06 0.60
C LYS A 34 -11.39 3.10 -0.39
N GLU A 35 -11.41 3.47 -1.68
CA GLU A 35 -10.82 2.67 -2.75
C GLU A 35 -9.30 2.59 -2.60
N ARG A 36 -8.63 3.72 -2.31
CA ARG A 36 -7.18 3.77 -2.09
C ARG A 36 -6.75 2.89 -0.92
N TYR A 37 -7.43 2.96 0.20
CA TYR A 37 -7.10 2.09 1.33
C TYR A 37 -7.45 0.63 1.08
N THR A 38 -8.55 0.34 0.37
CA THR A 38 -8.88 -1.03 -0.07
C THR A 38 -7.78 -1.59 -0.99
N ALA A 39 -7.28 -0.80 -1.93
CA ALA A 39 -6.17 -1.20 -2.80
C ALA A 39 -4.89 -1.47 -1.99
N LEU A 40 -4.59 -0.64 -0.99
CA LEU A 40 -3.44 -0.84 -0.10
C LEU A 40 -3.60 -2.10 0.78
N ALA A 41 -4.81 -2.38 1.26
CA ALA A 41 -5.12 -3.60 1.99
C ALA A 41 -4.94 -4.84 1.12
N ASN A 42 -5.43 -4.81 -0.12
CA ASN A 42 -5.24 -5.89 -1.09
C ASN A 42 -3.76 -6.11 -1.40
N TRP A 43 -2.99 -5.04 -1.56
CA TRP A 43 -1.54 -5.09 -1.74
C TRP A 43 -0.86 -5.82 -0.57
N TYR A 44 -1.14 -5.39 0.67
CA TYR A 44 -0.59 -6.02 1.86
C TYR A 44 -1.01 -7.49 1.96
N ASN A 45 -2.27 -7.82 1.68
CA ASN A 45 -2.77 -9.18 1.76
C ASN A 45 -2.05 -10.12 0.78
N ARG A 46 -1.72 -9.62 -0.42
CA ARG A 46 -1.02 -10.36 -1.47
C ARG A 46 0.48 -10.48 -1.23
N PHE A 47 1.17 -9.38 -0.95
CA PHE A 47 2.64 -9.32 -0.91
C PHE A 47 3.24 -9.25 0.50
N LYS A 48 2.40 -9.09 1.53
CA LYS A 48 2.78 -9.02 2.95
C LYS A 48 3.75 -7.88 3.29
N HIS A 49 3.73 -6.79 2.52
CA HIS A 49 4.48 -5.55 2.80
C HIS A 49 3.73 -4.32 2.30
N PHE A 50 4.24 -3.13 2.63
CA PHE A 50 3.67 -1.83 2.24
C PHE A 50 4.50 -1.06 1.20
N TRP A 51 5.55 -1.67 0.65
CA TRP A 51 6.30 -1.07 -0.45
C TRP A 51 5.48 -1.07 -1.75
N VAL A 52 4.88 0.07 -2.04
CA VAL A 52 4.20 0.38 -3.31
C VAL A 52 5.07 1.35 -4.10
N SER A 53 5.26 1.10 -5.38
CA SER A 53 6.06 1.94 -6.29
C SER A 53 5.32 2.13 -7.60
N ASN A 54 5.54 3.29 -8.24
CA ASN A 54 5.07 3.58 -9.60
C ASN A 54 6.17 3.38 -10.66
N GLY A 55 7.18 2.56 -10.33
CA GLY A 55 8.29 2.25 -11.22
C GLY A 55 8.02 1.05 -12.14
N PRO A 56 8.97 0.71 -13.04
CA PRO A 56 8.84 -0.42 -13.95
C PRO A 56 8.89 -1.79 -13.26
N TYR A 57 9.23 -1.84 -11.98
CA TYR A 57 9.28 -3.05 -11.16
C TYR A 57 8.55 -2.84 -9.84
N TYR A 58 8.04 -3.94 -9.29
CA TYR A 58 7.51 -4.01 -7.94
C TYR A 58 8.16 -5.14 -7.16
N LEU A 59 8.15 -5.00 -5.83
CA LEU A 59 8.61 -6.04 -4.92
C LEU A 59 7.52 -7.10 -4.79
N GLU A 60 7.82 -8.34 -5.19
CA GLU A 60 6.92 -9.49 -5.07
C GLU A 60 7.08 -10.15 -3.70
N LYS A 61 8.32 -10.33 -3.25
CA LYS A 61 8.65 -10.97 -1.97
C LYS A 61 10.01 -10.48 -1.47
N ALA A 62 10.12 -10.27 -0.16
CA ALA A 62 11.39 -10.15 0.55
C ALA A 62 11.57 -11.38 1.45
N ASP A 63 12.70 -12.07 1.30
CA ASP A 63 13.06 -13.22 2.12
C ASP A 63 14.27 -12.85 2.98
N THR A 64 14.00 -12.62 4.28
CA THR A 64 15.02 -12.19 5.23
C THR A 64 15.92 -13.32 5.70
N VAL A 65 15.51 -14.58 5.52
CA VAL A 65 16.32 -15.76 5.89
C VAL A 65 17.30 -16.07 4.77
N ALA A 66 16.81 -16.08 3.53
CA ALA A 66 17.66 -16.28 2.35
C ALA A 66 18.45 -15.03 1.95
N HIS A 67 18.18 -13.87 2.57
CA HIS A 67 18.75 -12.56 2.23
C HIS A 67 18.55 -12.17 0.76
N THR A 68 17.36 -12.40 0.22
CA THR A 68 17.03 -12.09 -1.17
C THR A 68 15.74 -11.30 -1.31
N VAL A 69 15.63 -10.54 -2.41
CA VAL A 69 14.41 -9.84 -2.81
C VAL A 69 14.06 -10.22 -4.24
N LEU A 70 12.78 -10.52 -4.47
CA LEU A 70 12.26 -10.81 -5.80
C LEU A 70 11.53 -9.59 -6.34
N LEU A 71 12.06 -9.02 -7.42
CA LEU A 71 11.40 -7.97 -8.18
C LEU A 71 10.76 -8.55 -9.43
N LYS A 72 9.55 -8.12 -9.75
CA LYS A 72 8.88 -8.44 -11.02
C LYS A 72 8.55 -7.17 -11.77
N ASN A 73 8.57 -7.25 -13.10
CA ASN A 73 8.17 -6.13 -13.93
C ASN A 73 6.69 -5.79 -13.69
N ALA A 74 6.37 -4.50 -13.57
CA ALA A 74 5.02 -4.01 -13.28
C ALA A 74 3.97 -4.47 -14.30
N LYS A 75 4.37 -4.80 -15.54
CA LYS A 75 3.45 -5.38 -16.55
C LYS A 75 2.82 -6.72 -16.13
N PHE A 76 3.41 -7.41 -15.17
CA PHE A 76 2.89 -8.68 -14.63
C PHE A 76 1.98 -8.48 -13.42
N LEU A 77 1.84 -7.24 -12.94
CA LEU A 77 0.90 -6.90 -11.89
C LEU A 77 -0.52 -6.91 -12.50
N LYS A 78 -1.28 -7.94 -12.15
CA LYS A 78 -2.70 -8.10 -12.49
C LYS A 78 -3.55 -7.82 -11.28
#